data_AF-A0A966RWV2-F1
#
_entry.id   AF-A0A966RWV2-F1
#
_cell.length_a   1.000
_cell.length_b   1.000
_cell.length_c   1.000
_cell.angle_alpha   90.00
_cell.angle_beta   90.00
_cell.angle_gamma   90.00
#
_symmetry.space_group_name_H-M   'P 1'
#
loop_
_entity.id
_entity.type
_entity.pdbx_description
1 polymer ?
#
loop_
_entity_poly.entity_id
_entity_poly.type
_entity_poly.pdbx_seq_one_letter_code
_entity_poly.pdbx_strand_id
1 'polypeptide(L)'
;MYQQAFFYFCSFLFIFFVHANNLERPRNYDKEEHEKFLKSKQKCISDLVFSMPSRPKLEYLMTIASGWRRRLASESKVSDWQYFGKLRDEDIISNFYLAGASYMGEKIDLILKNSELVESVENMSFSGAAVKKFLIKSSLEGEDFQLTQILHFSGDYPLWNYDVPRIFATGHFKYTWWHTSANSAKRIIELLENVVEKIYDEQDKEKVFLEIAKFHWWFSQASPYMRGSAAIAEVICQSLLDFKGFKLEKIPYLMIDIEVLCEPNPQEFIRSYQRFYREKV
;
A
#
# COMPACT_ATOMS: atom_id res chain seq x y z
N MET A 1 31.55 1.26 -17.69
CA MET A 1 30.85 2.34 -16.97
C MET A 1 29.70 2.98 -17.78
N TYR A 2 29.79 3.09 -19.11
CA TYR A 2 28.68 3.62 -19.95
C TYR A 2 27.51 2.65 -20.21
N GLN A 3 27.70 1.33 -20.06
CA GLN A 3 26.65 0.34 -20.31
C GLN A 3 25.59 0.26 -19.19
N GLN A 4 25.94 0.54 -17.93
CA GLN A 4 24.95 0.57 -16.84
C GLN A 4 24.05 1.80 -16.92
N ALA A 5 24.59 2.97 -17.29
CA ALA A 5 23.80 4.20 -17.46
C ALA A 5 22.79 4.10 -18.63
N PHE A 6 23.14 3.40 -19.71
CA PHE A 6 22.24 3.16 -20.85
C PHE A 6 21.08 2.23 -20.48
N PHE A 7 21.33 1.20 -19.65
CA PHE A 7 20.29 0.30 -19.17
C PHE A 7 19.27 1.04 -18.29
N TYR A 8 19.71 1.88 -17.34
CA TYR A 8 18.81 2.69 -16.51
C TYR A 8 18.00 3.70 -17.33
N PHE A 9 18.58 4.30 -18.37
CA PHE A 9 17.87 5.26 -19.23
C PHE A 9 16.81 4.59 -20.11
N CYS A 10 17.09 3.40 -20.65
CA CYS A 10 16.11 2.62 -21.42
C CYS A 10 14.99 2.05 -20.54
N SER A 11 15.29 1.61 -19.31
CA SER A 11 14.25 1.19 -18.34
C SER A 11 13.32 2.35 -17.95
N PHE A 12 13.87 3.57 -17.79
CA PHE A 12 13.07 4.74 -17.43
C PHE A 12 12.10 5.16 -18.55
N LEU A 13 12.56 5.16 -19.81
CA LEU A 13 11.72 5.48 -20.97
C LEU A 13 10.68 4.39 -21.27
N PHE A 14 11.01 3.11 -21.04
CA PHE A 14 10.07 2.01 -21.25
C PHE A 14 8.92 2.02 -20.23
N ILE A 15 9.19 2.40 -18.97
CA ILE A 15 8.14 2.57 -17.95
C ILE A 15 7.14 3.66 -18.35
N PHE A 16 7.61 4.78 -18.92
CA PHE A 16 6.72 5.86 -19.39
C PHE A 16 5.90 5.46 -20.63
N PHE A 17 6.49 4.70 -21.57
CA PHE A 17 5.80 4.33 -22.81
C PHE A 17 4.82 3.16 -22.64
N VAL A 18 5.11 2.21 -21.74
CA VAL A 18 4.22 1.08 -21.42
C VAL A 18 3.05 1.52 -20.55
N HIS A 19 3.21 2.56 -19.70
CA HIS A 19 2.10 3.12 -18.93
C HIS A 19 1.08 3.89 -19.77
N ALA A 20 1.49 4.49 -20.90
CA ALA A 20 0.60 5.32 -21.71
C ALA A 20 -0.35 4.52 -22.62
N ASN A 21 0.00 3.29 -23.01
CA ASN A 21 -0.67 2.60 -24.12
C ASN A 21 -1.43 1.30 -23.75
N ASN A 22 -1.29 0.76 -22.53
CA ASN A 22 -1.86 -0.55 -22.17
C ASN A 22 -2.96 -0.54 -21.08
N LEU A 23 -3.62 0.60 -20.85
CA LEU A 23 -4.84 0.63 -20.04
C LEU A 23 -6.06 0.66 -20.98
N GLU A 24 -6.60 -0.50 -21.33
CA GLU A 24 -7.79 -0.62 -22.23
C GLU A 24 -9.09 -0.01 -21.65
N ARG A 25 -9.04 0.55 -20.44
CA ARG A 25 -9.81 1.75 -20.10
C ARG A 25 -8.90 2.59 -19.20
N PRO A 26 -8.30 3.70 -19.66
CA PRO A 26 -7.69 4.61 -18.72
C PRO A 26 -8.83 5.00 -17.77
N ARG A 27 -8.66 4.80 -16.45
CA ARG A 27 -9.39 5.68 -15.54
C ARG A 27 -9.10 7.06 -16.07
N ASN A 28 -10.12 7.77 -16.56
CA ASN A 28 -9.95 9.11 -17.10
C ASN A 28 -9.17 9.87 -16.03
N TYR A 29 -7.88 10.09 -16.29
CA TYR A 29 -7.01 10.71 -15.31
C TYR A 29 -7.44 12.16 -15.29
N ASP A 30 -8.28 12.47 -14.31
CA ASP A 30 -8.71 13.83 -14.08
C ASP A 30 -7.60 14.53 -13.30
N LYS A 31 -6.82 15.31 -14.04
CA LYS A 31 -5.70 16.07 -13.49
C LYS A 31 -6.17 17.04 -12.40
N GLU A 32 -7.34 17.64 -12.55
CA GLU A 32 -7.87 18.59 -11.57
C GLU A 32 -8.29 17.89 -10.29
N GLU A 33 -8.97 16.74 -10.38
CA GLU A 33 -9.28 15.92 -9.21
C GLU A 33 -8.02 15.41 -8.52
N HIS A 34 -7.00 15.02 -9.28
CA HIS A 34 -5.72 14.59 -8.71
C HIS A 34 -5.01 15.74 -7.97
N GLU A 35 -4.95 16.94 -8.55
CA GLU A 35 -4.39 18.12 -7.89
C GLU A 35 -5.19 18.50 -6.65
N LYS A 36 -6.52 18.42 -6.69
CA LYS A 36 -7.40 18.62 -5.52
C LYS A 36 -7.11 17.60 -4.43
N PHE A 37 -6.91 16.33 -4.80
CA PHE A 37 -6.50 15.28 -3.87
C PHE A 37 -5.16 15.60 -3.21
N LEU A 38 -4.13 15.97 -3.99
CA LEU A 38 -2.81 16.29 -3.45
C LEU A 38 -2.84 17.51 -2.52
N LYS A 39 -3.53 18.59 -2.90
CA LYS A 39 -3.71 19.78 -2.06
C LYS A 39 -4.44 19.46 -0.75
N SER A 40 -5.52 18.68 -0.83
CA SER A 40 -6.29 18.23 0.34
C SER A 40 -5.45 17.34 1.26
N LYS A 41 -4.64 16.44 0.69
CA LYS A 41 -3.68 15.60 1.43
C LYS A 41 -2.66 16.45 2.19
N GLN A 42 -2.04 17.41 1.50
CA GLN A 42 -1.05 18.29 2.12
C GLN A 42 -1.66 19.14 3.24
N LYS A 43 -2.88 19.65 3.04
CA LYS A 43 -3.62 20.36 4.09
C LYS A 43 -3.86 19.47 5.30
N CYS A 44 -4.31 18.23 5.10
CA CYS A 44 -4.50 17.28 6.20
C CYS A 44 -3.21 17.00 6.97
N ILE A 45 -2.09 16.84 6.26
CA ILE A 45 -0.77 16.63 6.89
C ILE A 45 -0.39 17.83 7.75
N SER A 46 -0.50 19.05 7.22
CA SER A 46 -0.19 20.28 7.95
C SER A 46 -1.09 20.46 9.18
N ASP A 47 -2.40 20.23 9.03
CA ASP A 47 -3.36 20.31 10.14
C ASP A 47 -3.04 19.27 11.24
N LEU A 48 -2.69 18.03 10.84
CA LEU A 48 -2.31 16.97 11.77
C LEU A 48 -1.03 17.34 12.53
N VAL A 49 0.00 17.81 11.84
CA VAL A 49 1.27 18.20 12.47
C VAL A 49 1.08 19.36 13.44
N PHE A 50 0.28 20.37 13.07
CA PHE A 50 0.00 21.52 13.93
C PHE A 50 -0.79 21.16 15.19
N SER A 51 -1.74 20.24 15.07
CA SER A 51 -2.59 19.82 16.18
C SER A 51 -2.09 18.59 16.93
N MET A 52 -0.94 18.03 16.52
CA MET A 52 -0.40 16.81 17.10
C MET A 52 -0.04 17.06 18.58
N PRO A 53 -0.61 16.30 19.54
CA PRO A 53 -0.16 16.36 20.93
C PRO A 53 1.30 15.92 21.02
N SER A 54 1.96 16.17 22.15
CA SER A 54 3.36 15.76 22.36
C SER A 54 3.57 14.25 22.24
N ARG A 55 2.53 13.45 22.52
CA ARG A 55 2.54 11.99 22.45
C ARG A 55 1.18 11.48 21.95
N PRO A 56 0.88 11.57 20.65
CA PRO A 56 -0.39 11.10 20.10
C PRO A 56 -0.42 9.58 20.10
N LYS A 57 -1.60 9.05 20.39
CA LYS A 57 -1.92 7.65 20.15
C LYS A 57 -2.13 7.41 18.65
N LEU A 58 -1.90 6.20 18.18
CA LEU A 58 -2.19 5.82 16.80
C LEU A 58 -3.66 6.04 16.46
N GLU A 59 -4.57 5.78 17.41
CA GLU A 59 -6.00 6.03 17.26
C GLU A 59 -6.31 7.48 16.86
N TYR A 60 -5.59 8.46 17.42
CA TYR A 60 -5.75 9.87 17.08
C TYR A 60 -5.34 10.12 15.61
N LEU A 61 -4.15 9.65 15.22
CA LEU A 61 -3.62 9.80 13.86
C LEU A 61 -4.56 9.15 12.82
N MET A 62 -5.00 7.92 13.11
CA MET A 62 -5.95 7.16 12.30
C MET A 62 -7.30 7.87 12.18
N THR A 63 -7.84 8.43 13.27
CA THR A 63 -9.13 9.14 13.26
C THR A 63 -9.09 10.35 12.35
N ILE A 64 -8.05 11.19 12.45
CA ILE A 64 -7.95 12.39 11.61
C ILE A 64 -7.74 12.01 10.14
N ALA A 65 -6.80 11.11 9.84
CA ALA A 65 -6.47 10.72 8.47
C ALA A 65 -7.62 9.98 7.78
N SER A 66 -8.29 9.06 8.47
CA SER A 66 -9.47 8.36 7.93
C SER A 66 -10.66 9.29 7.74
N GLY A 67 -10.88 10.23 8.67
CA GLY A 67 -11.90 11.27 8.55
C GLY A 67 -11.67 12.18 7.34
N TRP A 68 -10.42 12.61 7.11
CA TRP A 68 -10.03 13.33 5.90
C TRP A 68 -10.36 12.52 4.65
N ARG A 69 -9.93 11.25 4.61
CA ARG A 69 -10.10 10.43 3.41
C ARG A 69 -11.56 10.23 3.06
N ARG A 70 -12.42 10.00 4.07
CA ARG A 70 -13.87 9.87 3.91
C ARG A 70 -14.52 11.16 3.39
N ARG A 71 -14.20 12.31 3.99
CA ARG A 71 -14.73 13.62 3.54
C ARG A 71 -14.37 13.90 2.09
N LEU A 72 -13.10 13.70 1.73
CA LEU A 72 -12.65 13.92 0.35
C LEU A 72 -13.39 13.01 -0.64
N ALA A 73 -13.60 11.73 -0.31
CA ALA A 73 -14.36 10.82 -1.16
C ALA A 73 -15.83 11.26 -1.31
N SER A 74 -16.44 11.76 -0.23
CA SER A 74 -17.81 12.29 -0.21
C SER A 74 -17.93 13.55 -1.08
N GLU A 75 -17.02 14.51 -0.92
CA GLU A 75 -16.97 15.75 -1.70
C GLU A 75 -16.72 15.51 -3.19
N SER A 76 -15.93 14.49 -3.53
CA SER A 76 -15.72 14.03 -4.90
C SER A 76 -16.84 13.14 -5.44
N LYS A 77 -17.94 12.95 -4.69
CA LYS A 77 -19.11 12.16 -5.10
C LYS A 77 -18.76 10.73 -5.55
N VAL A 78 -17.74 10.13 -4.94
CA VAL A 78 -17.39 8.73 -5.20
C VAL A 78 -18.55 7.86 -4.72
N SER A 79 -19.05 6.95 -5.56
CA SER A 79 -20.29 6.18 -5.30
C SER A 79 -20.29 5.36 -4.01
N ASP A 80 -19.11 5.01 -3.51
CA ASP A 80 -18.89 4.15 -2.35
C ASP A 80 -18.05 4.86 -1.26
N TRP A 81 -18.18 6.19 -1.18
CA TRP A 81 -17.45 7.04 -0.24
C TRP A 81 -17.59 6.61 1.23
N GLN A 82 -18.71 5.98 1.62
CA GLN A 82 -18.98 5.51 2.98
C GLN A 82 -17.98 4.45 3.46
N TYR A 83 -17.33 3.72 2.55
CA TYR A 83 -16.32 2.72 2.90
C TYR A 83 -14.94 3.34 3.10
N PHE A 84 -14.70 4.57 2.65
CA PHE A 84 -13.42 5.24 2.86
C PHE A 84 -13.23 5.55 4.35
N GLY A 85 -12.11 5.09 4.90
CA GLY A 85 -11.81 5.24 6.32
C GLY A 85 -12.75 4.45 7.25
N LYS A 86 -13.63 3.57 6.74
CA LYS A 86 -14.35 2.59 7.58
C LYS A 86 -13.39 1.45 7.88
N LEU A 87 -13.12 1.15 9.16
CA LEU A 87 -12.37 -0.05 9.52
C LEU A 87 -13.06 -1.28 8.93
N ARG A 88 -12.27 -2.21 8.41
CA ARG A 88 -12.83 -3.44 7.85
C ARG A 88 -13.18 -4.43 8.93
N ASP A 89 -14.35 -5.02 8.76
CA ASP A 89 -14.96 -6.08 9.55
C ASP A 89 -14.99 -7.42 8.77
N GLU A 90 -14.50 -7.40 7.53
CA GLU A 90 -14.45 -8.54 6.62
C GLU A 90 -13.13 -8.60 5.84
N ASP A 91 -12.87 -9.76 5.27
CA ASP A 91 -11.73 -9.97 4.38
C ASP A 91 -12.02 -9.32 3.03
N ILE A 92 -10.98 -8.72 2.44
CA ILE A 92 -11.10 -8.01 1.17
C ILE A 92 -10.14 -8.58 0.14
N ILE A 93 -10.59 -8.60 -1.11
CA ILE A 93 -9.80 -8.95 -2.27
C ILE A 93 -9.68 -7.72 -3.15
N SER A 94 -8.49 -7.43 -3.63
CA SER A 94 -8.25 -6.31 -4.54
C SER A 94 -7.60 -6.77 -5.83
N ASN A 95 -8.01 -6.12 -6.89
CA ASN A 95 -7.46 -6.34 -8.19
C ASN A 95 -6.11 -5.64 -8.36
N PHE A 96 -5.11 -6.42 -8.74
CA PHE A 96 -3.75 -5.94 -8.91
C PHE A 96 -3.63 -4.82 -9.95
N TYR A 97 -4.23 -5.01 -11.12
CA TYR A 97 -4.14 -4.08 -12.23
C TYR A 97 -4.95 -2.80 -11.98
N LEU A 98 -6.16 -2.92 -11.41
CA LEU A 98 -6.98 -1.75 -11.06
C LEU A 98 -6.36 -0.92 -9.92
N ALA A 99 -5.48 -1.50 -9.12
CA ALA A 99 -4.71 -0.77 -8.12
C ALA A 99 -3.51 0.00 -8.73
N GLY A 100 -3.26 -0.12 -10.04
CA GLY A 100 -2.12 0.53 -10.70
C GLY A 100 -0.83 -0.28 -10.60
N ALA A 101 -0.88 -1.54 -10.14
CA ALA A 101 0.30 -2.35 -9.93
C ALA A 101 0.84 -3.03 -11.20
N SER A 102 0.37 -2.65 -12.40
CA SER A 102 0.77 -3.30 -13.66
C SER A 102 2.29 -3.34 -13.87
N TYR A 103 3.02 -2.29 -13.44
CA TYR A 103 4.49 -2.24 -13.50
C TYR A 103 5.19 -3.26 -12.60
N MET A 104 4.48 -3.82 -11.62
CA MET A 104 5.01 -4.82 -10.68
C MET A 104 4.79 -6.25 -11.18
N GLY A 105 4.13 -6.45 -12.32
CA GLY A 105 3.88 -7.78 -12.87
C GLY A 105 5.16 -8.61 -13.05
N GLU A 106 6.23 -8.00 -13.57
CA GLU A 106 7.54 -8.66 -13.72
C GLU A 106 8.18 -8.99 -12.37
N LYS A 107 8.10 -8.07 -11.39
CA LYS A 107 8.61 -8.32 -10.02
C LYS A 107 7.88 -9.50 -9.40
N ILE A 108 6.56 -9.58 -9.56
CA ILE A 108 5.76 -10.70 -9.06
C ILE A 108 6.09 -11.99 -9.79
N ASP A 109 6.21 -11.96 -11.12
CA ASP A 109 6.65 -13.14 -11.88
C ASP A 109 8.00 -13.67 -11.37
N LEU A 110 8.93 -12.79 -11.02
CA LEU A 110 10.22 -13.17 -10.42
C LEU A 110 10.07 -13.75 -9.01
N ILE A 111 9.27 -13.12 -8.16
CA ILE A 111 8.97 -13.63 -6.81
C ILE A 111 8.34 -15.03 -6.89
N LEU A 112 7.37 -15.23 -7.77
CA LEU A 112 6.67 -16.50 -7.96
C LEU A 112 7.55 -17.59 -8.58
N LYS A 113 8.60 -17.22 -9.33
CA LYS A 113 9.61 -18.17 -9.83
C LYS A 113 10.56 -18.61 -8.73
N ASN A 114 10.76 -17.81 -7.68
CA ASN A 114 11.64 -18.16 -6.57
C ASN A 114 10.89 -19.01 -5.54
N SER A 115 10.99 -20.34 -5.66
CA SER A 115 10.28 -21.30 -4.81
C SER A 115 10.58 -21.18 -3.33
N GLU A 116 11.73 -20.62 -2.94
CA GLU A 116 12.08 -20.44 -1.51
C GLU A 116 11.21 -19.39 -0.82
N LEU A 117 10.65 -18.45 -1.58
CA LEU A 117 9.72 -17.45 -1.07
C LEU A 117 8.26 -17.94 -1.15
N VAL A 118 7.98 -18.98 -1.93
CA VAL A 118 6.63 -19.49 -2.19
C VAL A 118 6.34 -20.67 -1.26
N GLU A 119 5.83 -20.39 -0.06
CA GLU A 119 5.56 -21.45 0.93
C GLU A 119 4.39 -22.40 0.59
N SER A 120 3.48 -22.03 -0.33
CA SER A 120 2.40 -22.94 -0.73
C SER A 120 1.85 -22.68 -2.13
N VAL A 121 2.31 -23.47 -3.10
CA VAL A 121 1.54 -23.69 -4.34
C VAL A 121 0.41 -24.66 -4.01
N GLU A 122 -0.62 -24.21 -3.30
CA GLU A 122 -1.88 -24.92 -3.31
C GLU A 122 -2.50 -24.70 -4.68
N ASN A 123 -2.56 -25.76 -5.50
CA ASN A 123 -3.40 -25.78 -6.69
C ASN A 123 -4.86 -25.76 -6.24
N MET A 124 -5.34 -24.59 -5.82
CA MET A 124 -6.76 -24.39 -5.60
C MET A 124 -7.41 -24.34 -6.97
N SER A 125 -8.40 -25.20 -7.19
CA SER A 125 -9.33 -25.01 -8.31
C SER A 125 -10.30 -23.90 -7.92
N PHE A 126 -9.88 -22.64 -8.06
CA PHE A 126 -10.84 -21.56 -8.01
C PHE A 126 -11.59 -21.63 -9.33
N SER A 127 -12.77 -22.26 -9.30
CA SER A 127 -13.65 -22.49 -10.47
C SER A 127 -13.04 -23.24 -11.66
N GLY A 128 -12.04 -24.08 -11.42
CA GLY A 128 -11.37 -24.84 -12.48
C GLY A 128 -10.12 -24.18 -13.06
N ALA A 129 -9.82 -22.93 -12.71
CA ALA A 129 -8.48 -22.38 -12.92
C ALA A 129 -7.52 -22.91 -11.84
N ALA A 130 -6.32 -23.29 -12.25
CA ALA A 130 -5.24 -23.52 -11.29
C ALA A 130 -4.74 -22.15 -10.80
N VAL A 131 -4.80 -21.97 -9.48
CA VAL A 131 -4.30 -20.77 -8.81
C VAL A 131 -3.02 -21.13 -8.08
N LYS A 132 -1.98 -20.32 -8.23
CA LYS A 132 -0.81 -20.35 -7.34
C LYS A 132 -0.98 -19.26 -6.30
N LYS A 133 -0.82 -19.60 -5.03
CA LYS A 133 -0.88 -18.67 -3.92
C LYS A 133 0.52 -18.36 -3.42
N PHE A 134 0.76 -17.10 -3.11
CA PHE A 134 1.98 -16.63 -2.47
C PHE A 134 1.60 -15.91 -1.20
N LEU A 135 1.96 -16.47 -0.06
CA LEU A 135 1.60 -15.96 1.26
C LEU A 135 2.76 -15.14 1.83
N ILE A 136 2.51 -13.86 2.13
CA ILE A 136 3.46 -13.05 2.89
C ILE A 136 3.30 -13.38 4.37
N LYS A 137 4.40 -13.67 5.05
CA LYS A 137 4.45 -13.86 6.51
C LYS A 137 5.50 -12.96 7.11
N SER A 138 5.26 -12.50 8.34
CA SER A 138 6.23 -11.71 9.09
C SER A 138 5.86 -11.70 10.58
N SER A 139 6.77 -11.24 11.42
CA SER A 139 6.60 -11.16 12.87
C SER A 139 6.63 -9.71 13.35
N LEU A 140 5.65 -9.29 14.15
CA LEU A 140 5.60 -7.97 14.78
C LEU A 140 5.55 -8.13 16.29
N GLU A 141 6.52 -7.54 17.00
CA GLU A 141 6.62 -7.59 18.46
C GLU A 141 6.51 -9.03 19.04
N GLY A 142 7.11 -10.00 18.32
CA GLY A 142 7.14 -11.41 18.72
C GLY A 142 5.92 -12.24 18.29
N GLU A 143 4.94 -11.65 17.60
CA GLU A 143 3.75 -12.34 17.11
C GLU A 143 3.81 -12.54 15.59
N ASP A 144 3.54 -13.76 15.12
CA ASP A 144 3.60 -14.13 13.70
C ASP A 144 2.26 -13.89 13.00
N PHE A 145 2.31 -13.30 11.81
CA PHE A 145 1.12 -12.98 11.01
C PHE A 145 1.19 -13.60 9.62
N GLN A 146 0.05 -14.12 9.19
CA GLN A 146 -0.25 -14.35 7.77
C GLN A 146 -0.85 -13.07 7.20
N LEU A 147 -0.10 -12.45 6.28
CA LEU A 147 -0.42 -11.14 5.72
C LEU A 147 -1.11 -11.29 4.36
N THR A 148 -0.99 -10.25 3.53
CA THR A 148 -1.49 -10.23 2.17
C THR A 148 -0.93 -11.40 1.37
N GLN A 149 -1.79 -11.99 0.54
CA GLN A 149 -1.46 -13.06 -0.37
C GLN A 149 -1.56 -12.56 -1.80
N ILE A 150 -0.62 -12.98 -2.65
CA ILE A 150 -0.69 -12.77 -4.08
C ILE A 150 -1.22 -14.06 -4.70
N LEU A 151 -2.36 -13.97 -5.39
CA LEU A 151 -2.94 -15.05 -6.16
C LEU A 151 -2.55 -14.89 -7.62
N HIS A 152 -2.01 -15.94 -8.23
CA HIS A 152 -1.62 -15.99 -9.63
C HIS A 152 -2.44 -17.06 -10.37
N PHE A 153 -3.21 -16.65 -11.38
CA PHE A 153 -4.10 -17.53 -12.12
C PHE A 153 -3.42 -18.05 -13.39
N SER A 154 -3.46 -19.36 -13.63
CA SER A 154 -2.94 -19.97 -14.87
C SER A 154 -3.93 -19.78 -16.03
N GLY A 155 -4.16 -18.54 -16.44
CA GLY A 155 -5.05 -18.18 -17.55
C GLY A 155 -5.86 -16.92 -17.30
N ASP A 156 -6.48 -16.41 -18.36
CA ASP A 156 -7.32 -15.22 -18.33
C ASP A 156 -8.69 -15.54 -17.72
N TYR A 157 -8.86 -15.30 -16.41
CA TYR A 157 -10.09 -15.69 -15.73
C TYR A 157 -11.07 -14.52 -15.46
N PRO A 158 -12.33 -14.64 -15.90
CA PRO A 158 -13.38 -13.68 -15.53
C PRO A 158 -13.80 -13.86 -14.05
N LEU A 159 -13.54 -12.87 -13.19
CA LEU A 159 -13.99 -12.89 -11.78
C LEU A 159 -15.46 -12.47 -11.57
N TRP A 160 -16.26 -12.32 -12.62
CA TRP A 160 -17.58 -11.69 -12.57
C TRP A 160 -18.66 -12.44 -11.77
N ASN A 161 -18.43 -13.69 -11.34
CA ASN A 161 -19.47 -14.59 -10.84
C ASN A 161 -19.25 -15.16 -9.42
N TYR A 162 -18.39 -14.57 -8.59
CA TYR A 162 -18.13 -15.13 -7.25
C TYR A 162 -18.80 -14.36 -6.12
N ASP A 163 -19.25 -15.10 -5.10
CA ASP A 163 -19.56 -14.63 -3.74
C ASP A 163 -18.28 -14.18 -2.99
N VAL A 164 -17.43 -13.41 -3.66
CA VAL A 164 -16.26 -12.78 -3.08
C VAL A 164 -16.66 -11.37 -2.64
N PRO A 165 -16.24 -10.90 -1.44
CA PRO A 165 -16.52 -9.56 -0.97
C PRO A 165 -16.24 -8.49 -2.03
N ARG A 166 -17.25 -7.64 -2.24
CA ARG A 166 -17.74 -7.17 -3.55
C ARG A 166 -16.94 -6.08 -4.28
N ILE A 167 -15.63 -5.92 -4.06
CA ILE A 167 -15.05 -4.58 -4.29
C ILE A 167 -14.32 -4.38 -5.65
N PHE A 168 -13.68 -5.35 -6.31
CA PHE A 168 -12.91 -5.04 -7.57
C PHE A 168 -12.78 -6.15 -8.64
N ALA A 169 -13.76 -7.03 -8.78
CA ALA A 169 -13.66 -8.25 -9.61
C ALA A 169 -14.10 -8.11 -11.09
N THR A 170 -13.73 -7.03 -11.80
CA THR A 170 -14.20 -6.79 -13.19
C THR A 170 -13.07 -6.86 -14.23
N GLY A 171 -12.85 -8.01 -14.87
CA GLY A 171 -11.84 -8.20 -15.94
C GLY A 171 -11.12 -9.55 -15.90
N HIS A 172 -10.24 -9.80 -16.87
CA HIS A 172 -9.29 -10.92 -16.87
C HIS A 172 -8.03 -10.51 -16.12
N PHE A 173 -7.61 -11.30 -15.14
CA PHE A 173 -6.49 -10.90 -14.29
C PHE A 173 -5.56 -12.05 -13.97
N LYS A 174 -4.29 -11.86 -14.33
CA LYS A 174 -3.19 -12.75 -13.96
C LYS A 174 -2.91 -12.72 -12.45
N TYR A 175 -3.12 -11.58 -11.79
CA TYR A 175 -2.78 -11.37 -10.38
C TYR A 175 -3.91 -10.75 -9.57
N THR A 176 -4.01 -11.11 -8.29
CA THR A 176 -4.95 -10.55 -7.32
C THR A 176 -4.32 -10.54 -5.93
N TRP A 177 -4.64 -9.54 -5.12
CA TRP A 177 -4.32 -9.54 -3.70
C TRP A 177 -5.50 -10.01 -2.88
N TRP A 178 -5.28 -11.06 -2.09
CA TRP A 178 -6.14 -11.37 -0.95
C TRP A 178 -5.47 -10.76 0.27
N HIS A 179 -6.06 -9.69 0.80
CA HIS A 179 -5.43 -8.95 1.90
C HIS A 179 -5.40 -9.78 3.19
N THR A 180 -4.54 -9.37 4.12
CA THR A 180 -4.51 -9.84 5.52
C THR A 180 -5.92 -10.05 6.09
N SER A 181 -6.16 -10.99 7.01
CA SER A 181 -7.50 -11.15 7.59
C SER A 181 -7.94 -9.93 8.43
N ALA A 182 -9.25 -9.67 8.56
CA ALA A 182 -9.73 -8.52 9.34
C ALA A 182 -9.30 -8.57 10.81
N ASN A 183 -9.34 -9.78 11.39
CA ASN A 183 -8.89 -10.02 12.77
C ASN A 183 -7.40 -9.77 12.94
N SER A 184 -6.57 -10.28 12.02
CA SER A 184 -5.13 -10.05 12.03
C SER A 184 -4.80 -8.57 11.86
N ALA A 185 -5.51 -7.85 10.98
CA ALA A 185 -5.29 -6.42 10.82
C ALA A 185 -5.63 -5.61 12.06
N LYS A 186 -6.75 -5.91 12.74
CA LYS A 186 -7.06 -5.28 14.02
C LYS A 186 -5.91 -5.49 15.01
N ARG A 187 -5.41 -6.73 15.11
CA ARG A 187 -4.30 -7.06 16.02
C ARG A 187 -2.99 -6.34 15.65
N ILE A 188 -2.66 -6.25 14.37
CA ILE A 188 -1.50 -5.49 13.89
C ILE A 188 -1.62 -4.02 14.27
N ILE A 189 -2.80 -3.40 14.13
CA ILE A 189 -3.02 -2.00 14.52
C ILE A 189 -2.78 -1.79 16.02
N GLU A 190 -3.22 -2.72 16.87
CA GLU A 190 -2.93 -2.65 18.32
C GLU A 190 -1.43 -2.69 18.60
N LEU A 191 -0.67 -3.57 17.92
CA LEU A 191 0.79 -3.65 18.07
C LEU A 191 1.54 -2.46 17.48
N LEU A 192 0.97 -1.81 16.46
CA LEU A 192 1.56 -0.62 15.85
C LEU A 192 1.53 0.60 16.78
N GLU A 193 0.70 0.61 17.83
CA GLU A 193 0.78 1.63 18.89
C GLU A 193 2.19 1.67 19.49
N ASN A 194 2.79 0.51 19.77
CA ASN A 194 4.16 0.42 20.31
C ASN A 194 5.20 0.99 19.34
N VAL A 195 4.99 0.82 18.03
CA VAL A 195 5.88 1.40 17.00
C VAL A 195 5.77 2.92 16.99
N VAL A 196 4.54 3.44 17.10
CA VAL A 196 4.27 4.88 17.21
C VAL A 196 4.90 5.46 18.48
N GLU A 197 4.78 4.79 19.63
CA GLU A 197 5.45 5.19 20.87
C GLU A 197 6.98 5.25 20.72
N LYS A 198 7.59 4.22 20.10
CA LYS A 198 9.04 4.21 19.80
C LYS A 198 9.44 5.39 18.92
N ILE A 199 8.65 5.73 17.90
CA ILE A 199 8.90 6.91 17.06
C ILE A 199 8.95 8.18 17.90
N TYR A 200 8.04 8.35 18.87
CA TYR A 200 7.99 9.54 19.72
C TYR A 200 9.13 9.64 20.71
N ASP A 201 9.48 8.53 21.36
CA ASP A 201 10.52 8.51 22.39
C ASP A 201 11.94 8.59 21.79
N GLU A 202 12.11 8.09 20.56
CA GLU A 202 13.40 8.09 19.86
C GLU A 202 13.83 9.50 19.41
N GLN A 203 15.13 9.76 19.59
CA GLN A 203 15.80 11.02 19.26
C GLN A 203 16.74 10.88 18.06
N ASP A 204 17.26 9.67 17.83
CA ASP A 204 18.07 9.35 16.67
C ASP A 204 17.20 9.38 15.40
N LYS A 205 17.51 10.33 14.50
CA LYS A 205 16.76 10.49 13.25
C LYS A 205 16.78 9.25 12.37
N GLU A 206 17.88 8.52 12.31
CA GLU A 206 17.94 7.31 11.49
C GLU A 206 16.97 6.27 12.03
N LYS A 207 16.99 6.03 13.34
CA LYS A 207 16.08 5.07 13.98
C LYS A 207 14.62 5.49 13.87
N VAL A 208 14.30 6.78 14.05
CA VAL A 208 12.95 7.31 13.81
C VAL A 208 12.50 7.01 12.39
N PHE A 209 13.35 7.25 11.40
CA PHE A 209 13.02 7.01 10.00
C PHE A 209 12.74 5.52 9.73
N LEU A 210 13.56 4.62 10.29
CA LEU A 210 13.38 3.18 10.17
C LEU A 210 12.09 2.70 10.85
N GLU A 211 11.73 3.23 12.02
CA GLU A 211 10.47 2.89 12.68
C GLU A 211 9.25 3.42 11.90
N ILE A 212 9.34 4.59 11.26
CA ILE A 212 8.29 5.08 10.34
C ILE A 212 8.17 4.15 9.12
N ALA A 213 9.30 3.69 8.57
CA ALA A 213 9.28 2.72 7.47
C ALA A 213 8.61 1.39 7.88
N LYS A 214 8.95 0.88 9.08
CA LYS A 214 8.34 -0.31 9.67
C LYS A 214 6.84 -0.12 9.85
N PHE A 215 6.42 1.03 10.41
CA PHE A 215 5.01 1.38 10.54
C PHE A 215 4.30 1.35 9.17
N HIS A 216 4.87 2.01 8.15
CA HIS A 216 4.25 2.06 6.82
C HIS A 216 4.07 0.67 6.21
N TRP A 217 5.09 -0.19 6.32
CA TRP A 217 5.01 -1.56 5.81
C TRP A 217 3.88 -2.35 6.49
N TRP A 218 3.88 -2.38 7.83
CA TRP A 218 2.89 -3.14 8.59
C TRP A 218 1.46 -2.59 8.42
N PHE A 219 1.29 -1.27 8.40
CA PHE A 219 -0.01 -0.66 8.21
C PHE A 219 -0.58 -0.95 6.82
N SER A 220 0.25 -0.86 5.77
CA SER A 220 -0.14 -1.18 4.40
C SER A 220 -0.42 -2.67 4.22
N GLN A 221 0.37 -3.57 4.83
CA GLN A 221 0.09 -5.01 4.84
C GLN A 221 -1.22 -5.34 5.56
N ALA A 222 -1.48 -4.70 6.71
CA ALA A 222 -2.73 -4.90 7.45
C ALA A 222 -3.95 -4.42 6.65
N SER A 223 -3.80 -3.36 5.87
CA SER A 223 -4.88 -2.69 5.13
C SER A 223 -6.14 -2.54 5.99
N PRO A 224 -6.09 -1.77 7.09
CA PRO A 224 -7.10 -1.82 8.16
C PRO A 224 -8.48 -1.28 7.76
N TYR A 225 -8.59 -0.56 6.63
CA TYR A 225 -9.84 0.04 6.19
C TYR A 225 -10.42 -0.68 4.96
N MET A 226 -11.75 -0.65 4.86
CA MET A 226 -12.48 -1.13 3.67
C MET A 226 -11.99 -0.42 2.40
N ARG A 227 -11.74 0.90 2.49
CA ARG A 227 -11.11 1.69 1.42
C ARG A 227 -10.21 2.78 1.97
N GLY A 228 -9.13 3.05 1.24
CA GLY A 228 -8.25 4.19 1.47
C GLY A 228 -7.05 3.95 2.39
N SER A 229 -6.76 2.70 2.78
CA SER A 229 -5.63 2.35 3.65
C SER A 229 -4.30 2.96 3.19
N ALA A 230 -3.97 2.88 1.90
CA ALA A 230 -2.74 3.44 1.33
C ALA A 230 -2.61 4.96 1.54
N ALA A 231 -3.64 5.72 1.17
CA ALA A 231 -3.64 7.18 1.34
C ALA A 231 -3.61 7.59 2.82
N ILE A 232 -4.25 6.83 3.69
CA ILE A 232 -4.24 7.05 5.14
C ILE A 232 -2.84 6.78 5.70
N ALA A 233 -2.20 5.68 5.30
CA ALA A 233 -0.83 5.35 5.69
C ALA A 233 0.14 6.46 5.29
N GLU A 234 0.04 6.96 4.06
CA GLU A 234 0.86 8.07 3.58
C GLU A 234 0.70 9.35 4.41
N VAL A 235 -0.54 9.73 4.74
CA VAL A 235 -0.80 10.91 5.58
C VAL A 235 -0.15 10.72 6.95
N ILE A 236 -0.37 9.57 7.59
CA ILE A 236 0.19 9.30 8.92
C ILE A 236 1.73 9.34 8.87
N CYS A 237 2.34 8.62 7.92
CA CYS A 237 3.80 8.55 7.81
C CYS A 237 4.42 9.92 7.49
N GLN A 238 3.83 10.68 6.56
CA GLN A 238 4.33 12.00 6.21
C GLN A 238 4.18 12.98 7.38
N SER A 239 3.08 12.91 8.14
CA SER A 239 2.92 13.73 9.34
C SER A 239 3.89 13.35 10.44
N LEU A 240 4.22 12.07 10.62
CA LEU A 240 5.25 11.63 11.57
C LEU A 240 6.64 12.16 11.17
N LEU A 241 6.99 12.08 9.89
CA LEU A 241 8.22 12.66 9.34
C LEU A 241 8.27 14.18 9.58
N ASP A 242 7.21 14.90 9.24
CA ASP A 242 7.16 16.36 9.39
C ASP A 242 7.23 16.77 10.88
N PHE A 243 6.51 16.06 11.75
CA PHE A 243 6.54 16.29 13.20
C PHE A 243 7.94 16.05 13.80
N LYS A 244 8.68 15.06 13.30
CA LYS A 244 10.06 14.75 13.71
C LYS A 244 11.10 15.63 12.99
N GLY A 245 10.67 16.65 12.24
CA GLY A 245 11.53 17.63 11.62
C GLY A 245 12.33 17.10 10.42
N PHE A 246 11.80 16.08 9.73
CA PHE A 246 12.32 15.67 8.42
C PHE A 246 11.85 16.64 7.35
N LYS A 247 12.76 17.04 6.46
CA LYS A 247 12.45 17.85 5.27
C LYS A 247 12.33 16.96 4.04
N LEU A 248 11.52 15.91 4.15
CA LEU A 248 11.33 14.92 3.09
C LEU A 248 9.90 15.00 2.57
N GLU A 249 9.73 14.85 1.26
CA GLU A 249 8.42 14.66 0.64
C GLU A 249 8.41 13.40 -0.22
N LYS A 250 7.28 12.69 -0.19
CA LYS A 250 7.06 11.52 -1.04
C LYS A 250 7.11 11.94 -2.51
N ILE A 251 7.87 11.20 -3.32
CA ILE A 251 7.87 11.31 -4.77
C ILE A 251 6.47 10.89 -5.31
N PRO A 252 5.71 11.79 -5.96
CA PRO A 252 4.27 11.57 -6.21
C PRO A 252 3.90 10.31 -6.99
N TYR A 253 4.73 9.92 -7.96
CA TYR A 253 4.45 8.80 -8.87
C TYR A 253 4.84 7.43 -8.31
N LEU A 254 5.54 7.36 -7.17
CA LEU A 254 5.89 6.08 -6.55
C LEU A 254 4.75 5.61 -5.64
N MET A 255 4.29 4.37 -5.79
CA MET A 255 3.21 3.82 -4.96
C MET A 255 3.77 2.90 -3.89
N ILE A 256 3.85 3.41 -2.66
CA ILE A 256 4.53 2.73 -1.55
C ILE A 256 3.74 1.49 -1.12
N ASP A 257 2.41 1.60 -1.03
CA ASP A 257 1.52 0.49 -0.70
C ASP A 257 1.66 -0.68 -1.67
N ILE A 258 1.78 -0.40 -2.97
CA ILE A 258 1.98 -1.43 -4.00
C ILE A 258 3.32 -2.14 -3.81
N GLU A 259 4.39 -1.40 -3.50
CA GLU A 259 5.70 -1.98 -3.18
C GLU A 259 5.65 -2.83 -1.91
N VAL A 260 4.95 -2.37 -0.86
CA VAL A 260 4.73 -3.13 0.37
C VAL A 260 4.02 -4.46 0.07
N LEU A 261 2.89 -4.42 -0.66
CA LEU A 261 2.07 -5.59 -0.96
C LEU A 261 2.76 -6.60 -1.89
N CYS A 262 3.90 -6.22 -2.48
CA CYS A 262 4.76 -7.08 -3.29
C CYS A 262 6.11 -7.40 -2.65
N GLU A 263 6.41 -6.89 -1.45
CA GLU A 263 7.69 -7.09 -0.78
C GLU A 263 7.50 -8.02 0.43
N PRO A 264 7.84 -9.32 0.30
CA PRO A 264 7.64 -10.28 1.38
C PRO A 264 8.56 -10.01 2.57
N ASN A 265 9.72 -9.38 2.36
CA ASN A 265 10.68 -9.12 3.42
C ASN A 265 10.55 -7.67 3.94
N PRO A 266 10.04 -7.45 5.17
CA PRO A 266 9.92 -6.11 5.73
C PRO A 266 11.27 -5.38 5.84
N GLN A 267 12.37 -6.11 6.09
CA GLN A 267 13.70 -5.50 6.24
C GLN A 267 14.21 -4.93 4.91
N GLU A 268 13.92 -5.59 3.79
CA GLU A 268 14.26 -5.09 2.46
C GLU A 268 13.45 -3.83 2.10
N PHE A 269 12.17 -3.81 2.48
CA PHE A 269 11.36 -2.61 2.34
C PHE A 269 11.92 -1.46 3.18
N ILE A 270 12.18 -1.70 4.48
CA ILE A 270 12.69 -0.68 5.41
C ILE A 270 14.01 -0.11 4.91
N ARG A 271 14.96 -0.96 4.50
CA ARG A 271 16.26 -0.56 3.95
C ARG A 271 16.13 0.30 2.70
N SER A 272 15.16 0.00 1.84
CA SER A 272 14.94 0.74 0.59
C SER A 272 13.99 1.93 0.72
N TYR A 273 13.41 2.18 1.90
CA TYR A 273 12.33 3.15 2.10
C TYR A 273 12.69 4.59 1.71
N GLN A 274 13.96 4.98 1.88
CA GLN A 274 14.46 6.30 1.49
C GLN A 274 14.23 6.61 0.00
N ARG A 275 14.17 5.59 -0.88
CA ARG A 275 13.97 5.78 -2.32
C ARG A 275 12.64 6.42 -2.69
N PHE A 276 11.67 6.38 -1.77
CA PHE A 276 10.34 6.97 -1.99
C PHE A 276 10.28 8.46 -1.73
N TYR A 277 11.36 9.05 -1.22
CA TYR A 277 11.40 10.42 -0.76
C TYR A 277 12.47 11.23 -1.49
N ARG A 278 12.22 12.53 -1.56
CA ARG A 278 13.21 13.55 -1.93
C ARG A 278 13.21 14.67 -0.90
N GLU A 279 14.26 15.47 -0.88
CA GLU A 279 14.30 16.65 -0.02
C GLU A 279 13.25 17.68 -0.48
N LYS A 280 12.55 18.28 0.48
CA LYS A 280 11.66 19.42 0.24
C LYS A 280 12.52 20.63 -0.12
N VAL A 281 12.30 21.16 -1.33
CA VAL A 281 12.92 22.41 -1.82
C VAL A 281 12.26 23.62 -1.15
#